data_AF-A0A453RJC2-F1
#
_entry.id   AF-A0A453RJC2-F1
#
_cell.length_a   1.000
_cell.length_b   1.000
_cell.length_c   1.000
_cell.angle_alpha   90.00
_cell.angle_beta   90.00
_cell.angle_gamma   90.00
#
_symmetry.space_group_name_H-M   'P 1'
#
loop_
_entity.id
_entity.type
_entity.pdbx_description
1 polymer ?
#
loop_
_entity_poly.entity_id
_entity_poly.type
_entity_poly.pdbx_seq_one_letter_code
_entity_poly.pdbx_strand_id
1 'polypeptide(L)'
;LVFGSETKGLPESALKDCSGEALGGGTIRIPMVETYVRCLNLSVSVGVALYEAARQLNYEQLQYQPDLPEEAQGLFPAEDIYG
;
A
#
# COMPACT_ATOMS: atom_id res chain seq x y z
N LEU A 1 5.55 3.07 3.66
CA LEU A 1 4.45 2.59 4.54
C LEU A 1 4.94 1.36 5.29
N VAL A 2 4.59 1.21 6.57
CA VAL A 2 4.97 0.05 7.41
C VAL A 2 3.70 -0.53 8.01
N PHE A 3 3.55 -1.85 7.98
CA PHE A 3 2.36 -2.54 8.48
C PHE A 3 2.76 -3.60 9.51
N GLY A 4 1.92 -3.74 10.53
CA GLY A 4 2.09 -4.74 11.58
C GLY A 4 1.67 -6.14 11.14
N SER A 5 2.08 -7.13 11.91
CA SER A 5 1.59 -8.51 11.74
C SER A 5 0.09 -8.63 12.02
N GLU A 6 -0.58 -9.62 11.43
CA GLU A 6 -2.02 -9.86 11.62
C GLU A 6 -2.41 -10.08 13.09
N THR A 7 -1.53 -10.71 13.86
CA THR A 7 -1.81 -11.12 15.24
C THR A 7 -1.39 -10.07 16.25
N LYS A 8 -0.19 -9.49 16.09
CA LYS A 8 0.41 -8.61 17.10
C LYS A 8 0.48 -7.14 16.68
N GLY A 9 0.13 -6.81 15.44
CA GLY A 9 0.31 -5.46 14.92
C GLY A 9 1.79 -5.08 14.86
N LEU A 10 2.09 -3.79 15.08
CA LEU A 10 3.45 -3.26 15.17
C LEU A 10 3.98 -3.35 16.61
N PRO A 11 5.27 -3.67 16.80
CA PRO A 11 5.88 -3.59 18.12
C PRO A 11 5.90 -2.15 18.63
N GLU A 12 5.84 -1.97 19.95
CA GLU A 12 5.77 -0.65 20.58
C GLU A 12 6.99 0.23 20.26
N SER A 13 8.17 -0.38 20.09
CA SER A 13 9.37 0.34 19.63
C SER A 13 9.16 0.97 18.26
N ALA A 14 8.63 0.22 17.29
CA ALA A 14 8.35 0.75 15.96
C ALA A 14 7.28 1.86 15.99
N LEU A 15 6.27 1.75 16.87
CA LEU A 15 5.28 2.82 17.03
C LEU A 15 5.90 4.11 17.59
N LYS A 16 6.82 3.99 18.55
CA LYS A 16 7.58 5.12 19.09
C LYS A 16 8.48 5.74 18.02
N ASP A 17 9.17 4.92 17.24
CA ASP A 17 10.02 5.36 16.14
C ASP A 17 9.20 6.11 15.06
N CYS A 18 8.00 5.61 14.72
CA CYS A 18 7.11 6.28 13.78
C CYS A 18 6.53 7.61 14.31
N SER A 19 6.49 7.79 15.63
CA SER A 19 5.98 9.00 16.27
C SER A 19 7.04 10.09 16.43
N GLY A 20 8.33 9.74 16.28
CA GLY A 20 9.43 10.69 16.28
C GLY A 20 9.64 11.31 14.90
N GLU A 21 9.85 12.62 14.85
CA GLU A 21 10.13 13.38 13.61
C GLU A 21 11.37 12.84 12.85
N ALA A 22 12.25 12.11 13.53
CA ALA A 22 13.50 11.61 12.97
C ALA A 22 13.34 10.40 12.02
N LEU A 23 12.27 9.61 12.17
CA LEU A 23 12.13 8.33 11.45
C LEU A 23 10.76 8.11 10.78
N GLY A 24 9.73 8.93 11.06
CA GLY A 24 8.40 8.70 10.50
C GLY A 24 7.55 9.95 10.33
N GLY A 25 6.56 9.83 9.43
CA GLY A 25 5.50 10.83 9.22
C GLY A 25 4.30 10.65 10.17
N GLY A 26 4.48 9.96 11.30
CA GLY A 26 3.40 9.61 12.23
C GLY A 26 2.73 8.27 11.96
N THR A 27 1.63 8.02 12.69
CA THR A 27 0.77 6.84 12.52
C THR A 27 -0.55 7.24 11.86
N ILE A 28 -1.05 6.38 10.97
CA ILE A 28 -2.31 6.60 10.25
C ILE A 28 -3.31 5.50 10.59
N ARG A 29 -4.60 5.84 10.60
CA ARG A 29 -5.70 4.91 10.87
C ARG A 29 -6.71 4.96 9.73
N ILE A 30 -7.09 3.78 9.21
CA ILE A 30 -8.24 3.65 8.31
C ILE A 30 -9.52 3.76 9.15
N PRO A 31 -10.41 4.71 8.88
CA PRO A 31 -11.68 4.80 9.59
C PRO A 31 -12.48 3.50 9.48
N MET A 32 -13.04 3.04 10.60
CA MET A 32 -13.83 1.81 10.69
C MET A 32 -14.98 2.00 11.66
N VAL A 33 -16.13 1.36 11.38
CA VAL A 33 -17.22 1.19 12.35
C VAL A 33 -16.92 -0.03 13.21
N GLU A 34 -16.65 0.19 14.50
CA GLU A 34 -16.09 -0.82 15.41
C GLU A 34 -17.16 -1.62 16.19
N THR A 35 -18.38 -1.72 15.67
CA THR A 35 -19.48 -2.39 16.39
C THR A 35 -19.25 -3.91 16.51
N TYR A 36 -18.63 -4.53 15.51
CA TYR A 36 -18.45 -5.99 15.45
C TYR A 36 -17.03 -6.44 15.06
N VAL A 37 -16.20 -5.53 14.53
CA VAL A 37 -14.83 -5.81 14.08
C VAL A 37 -13.88 -4.75 14.61
N ARG A 38 -12.65 -5.17 14.96
CA ARG A 38 -11.63 -4.31 15.57
C ARG A 38 -10.49 -3.91 14.62
N CYS A 39 -10.41 -4.59 13.48
CA CYS A 39 -9.40 -4.36 12.45
C CYS A 39 -9.89 -4.91 11.11
N LEU A 40 -9.38 -4.33 10.02
CA LEU A 40 -9.49 -4.95 8.70
C LEU A 40 -8.47 -6.07 8.59
N ASN A 41 -8.67 -6.97 7.62
CA ASN A 41 -7.62 -7.87 7.21
C ASN A 41 -6.36 -7.06 6.81
N LEU A 42 -5.17 -7.64 7.04
CA LEU A 42 -3.91 -6.97 6.76
C LEU A 42 -3.76 -6.66 5.26
N SER A 43 -4.10 -7.59 4.37
CA SER A 43 -4.01 -7.37 2.92
C SER A 43 -4.97 -6.26 2.45
N VAL A 44 -6.18 -6.19 3.01
CA VAL A 44 -7.15 -5.12 2.74
C VAL A 44 -6.59 -3.77 3.21
N SER A 45 -6.01 -3.72 4.41
CA SER A 45 -5.40 -2.49 4.95
C SER A 45 -4.22 -2.01 4.09
N VAL A 46 -3.37 -2.93 3.63
CA VAL A 46 -2.26 -2.63 2.72
C VAL A 46 -2.78 -2.08 1.40
N GLY A 47 -3.79 -2.72 0.81
CA GLY A 47 -4.41 -2.28 -0.44
C GLY A 47 -4.95 -0.85 -0.34
N VAL A 48 -5.74 -0.55 0.69
CA VAL A 48 -6.30 0.80 0.90
C VAL A 48 -5.19 1.85 1.01
N ALA A 49 -4.19 1.63 1.87
CA ALA A 49 -3.12 2.60 2.09
C ALA A 49 -2.23 2.78 0.85
N LEU A 50 -1.93 1.69 0.13
CA LEU A 50 -1.11 1.73 -1.08
C LEU A 50 -1.83 2.48 -2.20
N TYR A 51 -3.10 2.18 -2.45
CA TYR A 51 -3.87 2.85 -3.50
C TYR A 51 -4.19 4.31 -3.16
N GLU A 52 -4.37 4.66 -1.88
CA GLU A 52 -4.50 6.07 -1.48
C GLU A 52 -3.18 6.83 -1.69
N ALA A 53 -2.03 6.23 -1.35
CA ALA A 53 -0.74 6.83 -1.63
C ALA A 53 -0.50 6.99 -3.14
N ALA A 54 -0.81 5.96 -3.94
CA ALA A 54 -0.71 6.01 -5.38
C ALA A 54 -1.63 7.09 -5.97
N ARG A 55 -2.87 7.21 -5.49
CA ARG A 55 -3.81 8.26 -5.90
C ARG A 55 -3.26 9.67 -5.64
N GLN A 56 -2.60 9.91 -4.51
CA GLN A 56 -1.94 11.19 -4.22
C GLN A 56 -0.75 11.47 -5.13
N LEU A 57 -0.13 10.42 -5.68
CA LEU A 57 0.99 10.49 -6.59
C LEU A 57 0.58 10.29 -8.06
N ASN A 58 -0.70 10.48 -8.40
CA ASN A 58 -1.25 10.31 -9.75
C ASN A 58 -0.94 8.94 -10.40
N TYR A 59 -0.77 7.89 -9.60
CA TYR A 59 -0.48 6.51 -10.03
C TYR A 59 0.81 6.33 -10.85
N GLU A 60 1.73 7.30 -10.83
CA GLU A 60 2.97 7.24 -11.61
C GLU A 60 3.81 5.98 -11.31
N GLN A 61 3.76 5.48 -10.08
CA GLN A 61 4.51 4.28 -9.66
C GLN A 61 3.93 2.98 -10.22
N LEU A 62 2.66 3.00 -10.65
CA LEU A 62 1.97 1.82 -11.19
C LEU A 62 2.03 1.77 -12.71
N GLN A 63 2.54 2.81 -13.38
CA GLN A 63 2.75 2.85 -14.82
C GLN A 63 4.04 2.10 -15.23
N TYR A 64 4.19 0.86 -14.77
CA TYR A 64 5.30 0.01 -15.16
C TYR A 64 5.08 -0.53 -16.58
N GLN A 65 5.88 -0.05 -17.53
CA GLN A 65 6.08 -0.75 -18.79
C GLN A 65 7.31 -1.65 -18.65
N PRO A 66 7.17 -2.99 -18.71
CA PRO A 66 8.33 -3.85 -18.74
C PRO A 66 9.17 -3.57 -19.99
N ASP A 67 10.49 -3.46 -19.83
CA ASP A 67 11.42 -3.56 -20.94
C ASP A 67 11.39 -5.01 -21.45
N LEU A 68 10.45 -5.28 -22.35
CA LEU A 68 10.38 -6.55 -23.06
C LEU A 68 11.50 -6.57 -24.11
N PRO A 69 12.28 -7.68 -24.22
CA PRO A 69 13.13 -7.91 -25.37
C PRO A 69 12.33 -7.69 -26.67
N GLU A 70 12.97 -7.17 -27.70
CA GLU A 70 12.32 -6.85 -29.00
C GLU A 70 11.49 -8.03 -29.53
N GLU A 71 11.91 -9.28 -29.24
CA GLU A 71 11.20 -10.49 -29.67
C GLU A 71 9.85 -10.74 -28.94
N ALA A 72 9.64 -10.12 -27.78
CA ALA A 72 8.44 -10.26 -26.96
C ALA A 72 7.44 -9.09 -27.13
N GLN A 73 7.84 -8.02 -27.84
CA GLN A 73 7.00 -6.86 -28.17
C GLN A 73 6.00 -7.22 -29.26
N GLY A 74 4.89 -7.84 -28.86
CA GLY A 74 3.80 -8.29 -29.75
C GLY A 74 3.06 -9.53 -29.26
N LEU A 75 3.59 -10.24 -28.26
CA LEU A 75 2.94 -11.43 -27.67
C LEU A 75 1.92 -11.09 -26.57
N PHE A 76 2.07 -9.92 -25.95
CA PHE A 76 1.16 -9.44 -24.91
C PHE A 76 0.46 -8.19 -25.43
N PRO A 77 -0.84 -8.26 -25.80
CA PRO A 77 -1.60 -7.05 -26.02
C PRO A 77 -1.60 -6.26 -24.72
N ALA A 78 -0.94 -5.10 -24.73
CA ALA A 78 -0.99 -4.12 -23.65
C ALA A 78 -2.33 -3.37 -23.68
N GLU A 79 -3.45 -4.09 -23.81
CA GLU A 79 -4.79 -3.51 -23.75
C GLU A 79 -5.23 -3.44 -22.28
N ASP A 80 -5.00 -2.26 -21.70
CA ASP A 80 -5.91 -1.52 -20.82
C ASP A 80 -6.90 -2.34 -19.99
N ILE A 81 -6.46 -2.84 -18.83
CA ILE A 81 -7.38 -3.32 -17.76
C ILE A 81 -7.97 -2.14 -16.97
N TYR A 82 -7.53 -0.90 -17.24
CA TYR A 82 -7.97 0.31 -16.52
C TYR A 82 -8.46 1.44 -17.43
N GLY A 83 -8.88 1.12 -18.66
CA GLY A 83 -9.56 2.05 -19.57
C GLY A 83 -11.04 2.23 -19.24
#